data_AF-X0U3M8-F1
#
_entry.id   AF-X0U3M8-F1
#
_cell.length_a   1.000
_cell.length_b   1.000
_cell.length_c   1.000
_cell.angle_alpha   90.00
_cell.angle_beta   90.00
_cell.angle_gamma   90.00
#
_symmetry.space_group_name_H-M   'P 1'
#
loop_
_entity.id
_entity.type
_entity.pdbx_description
1 polymer ?
#
loop_
_entity_poly.entity_id
_entity_poly.type
_entity_poly.pdbx_seq_one_letter_code
_entity_poly.pdbx_strand_id
1 'polypeptide(L)'
;GYSSVTNADYKEGAGLAPAAGITTSGQHSWVRRTVPTGSPRAGYPQDTGNNAADFVLVSTTGGMIDGIASVLGAPGPQRGPTMTAFTTTSAPMHTADSMTSSVVDPAQPDSAAPNLVRDSTAVTNGTSGTLKIRRKYTNSSGQALIAMRFRIVGLSTLTGGAAPAGQLDLRALNSPTQTITLTDTTTVTAQALTLQTPAAQPLGGGLNSSLAEGVITTTAPLANGASTVVEFNFGVNTAGSLPYAITIIAEGLPQSGVGGVSAMDT
;
A
#
# COMPACT_ATOMS: atom_id res chain seq x y z
N GLY A 1 14.93 13.96 -11.36
CA GLY A 1 15.59 13.66 -12.64
C GLY A 1 16.81 12.78 -12.42
N TYR A 2 17.26 12.10 -13.47
CA TYR A 2 18.48 11.28 -13.44
C TYR A 2 19.75 12.13 -13.33
N SER A 3 20.86 11.53 -12.91
CA SER A 3 22.09 12.28 -12.62
C SER A 3 22.74 12.93 -13.85
N SER A 4 22.49 12.43 -15.06
CA SER A 4 22.96 13.06 -16.31
C SER A 4 22.22 14.36 -16.67
N VAL A 5 21.06 14.61 -16.04
CA VAL A 5 20.32 15.85 -16.28
C VAL A 5 21.13 17.03 -15.75
N THR A 6 21.41 18.02 -16.60
CA THR A 6 22.24 19.17 -16.26
C THR A 6 21.46 20.32 -15.65
N ASN A 7 20.17 20.47 -16.01
CA ASN A 7 19.31 21.47 -15.40
C ASN A 7 18.89 21.02 -13.99
N ALA A 8 19.24 21.83 -12.98
CA ALA A 8 18.92 21.60 -11.58
C ALA A 8 17.40 21.64 -11.29
N ASP A 9 16.58 22.33 -12.09
CA ASP A 9 15.12 22.35 -11.91
C ASP A 9 14.49 20.96 -12.08
N TYR A 10 15.18 20.07 -12.80
CA TYR A 10 14.72 18.71 -13.05
C TYR A 10 15.43 17.68 -12.18
N LYS A 11 16.38 18.07 -11.31
CA LYS A 11 17.02 17.17 -10.34
C LYS A 11 17.47 17.87 -9.06
N GLU A 12 17.21 17.19 -7.95
CA GLU A 12 17.74 17.56 -6.65
C GLU A 12 18.87 16.60 -6.25
N GLY A 13 19.86 17.13 -5.54
CA GLY A 13 21.07 16.40 -5.17
C GLY A 13 21.81 15.83 -6.39
N ALA A 14 22.35 14.61 -6.23
CA ALA A 14 23.06 13.92 -7.31
C ALA A 14 22.14 13.47 -8.46
N GLY A 15 20.82 13.42 -8.24
CA GLY A 15 19.85 12.82 -9.16
C GLY A 15 19.76 11.31 -9.04
N LEU A 16 18.85 10.71 -9.81
CA LEU A 16 18.61 9.27 -9.83
C LEU A 16 19.69 8.53 -10.63
N ALA A 17 20.01 7.31 -10.20
CA ALA A 17 20.82 6.36 -10.97
C ALA A 17 19.92 5.36 -11.70
N PRO A 18 20.35 4.76 -12.82
CA PRO A 18 21.58 5.05 -13.56
C PRO A 18 21.50 6.40 -14.27
N ALA A 19 22.66 7.00 -14.57
CA ALA A 19 22.73 8.39 -14.99
C ALA A 19 21.89 8.72 -16.24
N ALA A 20 21.87 7.81 -17.21
CA ALA A 20 21.14 7.99 -18.48
C ALA A 20 19.67 7.51 -18.42
N GLY A 21 19.21 7.05 -17.25
CA GLY A 21 17.90 6.44 -17.11
C GLY A 21 17.88 4.94 -17.31
N ILE A 22 16.76 4.33 -16.95
CA ILE A 22 16.53 2.89 -17.13
C ILE A 22 16.27 2.61 -18.62
N THR A 23 17.06 1.70 -19.17
CA THR A 23 17.00 1.20 -20.55
C THR A 23 16.47 -0.23 -20.62
N THR A 24 16.58 -1.01 -19.54
CA THR A 24 15.97 -2.34 -19.46
C THR A 24 14.44 -2.24 -19.57
N SER A 25 13.88 -2.96 -20.54
CA SER A 25 12.43 -3.06 -20.72
C SER A 25 11.78 -3.81 -19.56
N GLY A 26 10.67 -3.29 -19.04
CA GLY A 26 9.91 -3.92 -17.97
C GLY A 26 8.91 -2.98 -17.32
N GLN A 27 8.13 -3.52 -16.39
CA GLN A 27 7.16 -2.76 -15.60
C GLN A 27 7.85 -2.25 -14.32
N HIS A 28 8.33 -1.01 -14.36
CA HIS A 28 9.03 -0.36 -13.24
C HIS A 28 8.67 1.12 -13.14
N SER A 29 8.91 1.71 -11.96
CA SER A 29 8.68 3.13 -11.72
C SER A 29 9.57 3.65 -10.60
N TRP A 30 9.93 4.92 -10.65
CA TRP A 30 10.45 5.63 -9.49
C TRP A 30 9.29 6.11 -8.64
N VAL A 31 9.20 5.58 -7.43
CA VAL A 31 8.17 5.93 -6.45
C VAL A 31 8.79 6.83 -5.40
N ARG A 32 8.14 7.95 -5.09
CA ARG A 32 8.56 8.80 -3.98
C ARG A 32 8.26 8.07 -2.66
N ARG A 33 9.26 7.98 -1.79
CA ARG A 33 9.13 7.42 -0.44
C ARG A 33 8.19 8.29 0.37
N THR A 34 7.63 7.70 1.43
CA THR A 34 6.94 8.45 2.46
C THR A 34 7.89 8.74 3.61
N VAL A 35 7.68 9.88 4.28
CA VAL A 35 8.38 10.23 5.50
C VAL A 35 8.09 9.13 6.55
N PRO A 36 9.12 8.59 7.23
CA PRO A 36 8.95 7.53 8.21
C PRO A 36 8.05 7.92 9.39
N THR A 37 7.51 6.90 10.06
CA THR A 37 6.82 7.06 11.34
C THR A 37 7.73 7.71 12.39
N GLY A 38 7.13 8.47 13.31
CA GLY A 38 7.85 9.22 14.34
C GLY A 38 8.39 10.59 13.91
N SER A 39 8.21 10.98 12.64
CA SER A 39 8.47 12.33 12.15
C SER A 39 7.19 13.19 12.14
N PRO A 40 7.26 14.53 12.29
CA PRO A 40 6.09 15.42 12.22
C PRO A 40 5.30 15.37 10.90
N ARG A 41 5.88 14.79 9.85
CA ARG A 41 5.26 14.63 8.52
C ARG A 41 5.15 13.17 8.11
N ALA A 42 5.09 12.24 9.05
CA ALA A 42 4.95 10.81 8.77
C ALA A 42 3.82 10.55 7.74
N GLY A 43 4.07 9.68 6.77
CA GLY A 43 3.10 9.33 5.73
C GLY A 43 3.07 10.29 4.53
N TYR A 44 3.54 11.53 4.66
CA TYR A 44 3.64 12.46 3.54
C TYR A 44 4.79 12.10 2.59
N PRO A 45 4.74 12.52 1.32
CA PRO A 45 5.85 12.34 0.40
C PRO A 45 7.14 12.91 0.98
N GLN A 46 8.21 12.12 0.98
CA GLN A 46 9.52 12.54 1.43
C GLN A 46 10.10 13.57 0.45
N ASP A 47 10.68 14.62 1.01
CA ASP A 47 11.36 15.68 0.27
C ASP A 47 12.55 16.16 1.10
N THR A 48 13.74 15.68 0.77
CA THR A 48 14.99 16.01 1.46
C THR A 48 15.88 16.89 0.59
N GLY A 49 15.40 17.34 -0.57
CA GLY A 49 16.21 17.96 -1.61
C GLY A 49 17.24 16.98 -2.20
N ASN A 50 16.98 15.68 -2.14
CA ASN A 50 17.86 14.65 -2.71
C ASN A 50 17.05 13.51 -3.31
N ASN A 51 16.93 13.51 -4.65
CA ASN A 51 16.17 12.50 -5.38
C ASN A 51 16.56 11.04 -5.05
N ALA A 52 17.85 10.77 -4.83
CA ALA A 52 18.30 9.41 -4.52
C ALA A 52 17.84 8.94 -3.12
N ALA A 53 17.61 9.87 -2.19
CA ALA A 53 17.03 9.59 -0.88
C ALA A 53 15.50 9.56 -0.93
N ASP A 54 14.90 10.40 -1.77
CA ASP A 54 13.44 10.62 -1.81
C ASP A 54 12.68 9.64 -2.69
N PHE A 55 13.36 8.99 -3.64
CA PHE A 55 12.74 8.02 -4.54
C PHE A 55 13.36 6.63 -4.42
N VAL A 56 12.57 5.63 -4.78
CA VAL A 56 12.99 4.24 -4.86
C VAL A 56 12.48 3.62 -6.14
N LEU A 57 13.32 2.82 -6.79
CA LEU A 57 12.93 2.06 -7.96
C LEU A 57 12.11 0.84 -7.51
N VAL A 58 10.88 0.74 -8.01
CA VAL A 58 10.03 -0.44 -7.83
C VAL A 58 9.88 -1.17 -9.14
N SER A 59 9.71 -2.49 -9.08
CA SER A 59 9.36 -3.31 -10.24
C SER A 59 8.52 -4.51 -9.84
N THR A 60 7.79 -5.08 -10.81
CA THR A 60 6.95 -6.27 -10.57
C THR A 60 7.75 -7.56 -10.35
N THR A 61 9.08 -7.49 -10.43
CA THR A 61 9.99 -8.62 -10.16
C THR A 61 10.84 -8.41 -8.90
N GLY A 62 11.03 -7.15 -8.45
CA GLY A 62 11.91 -6.80 -7.33
C GLY A 62 13.39 -7.15 -7.56
N GLY A 63 13.80 -7.34 -8.83
CA GLY A 63 15.15 -7.73 -9.22
C GLY A 63 16.12 -6.57 -9.43
N MET A 64 17.29 -6.86 -9.98
CA MET A 64 18.22 -5.85 -10.49
C MET A 64 17.73 -5.33 -11.85
N ILE A 65 17.76 -4.01 -12.04
CA ILE A 65 17.43 -3.34 -13.32
C ILE A 65 18.56 -2.35 -13.60
N ASP A 66 19.29 -2.55 -14.69
CA ASP A 66 20.45 -1.72 -15.07
C ASP A 66 21.46 -1.50 -13.93
N GLY A 67 21.73 -2.56 -13.17
CA GLY A 67 22.66 -2.52 -12.03
C GLY A 67 22.09 -1.88 -10.76
N ILE A 68 20.83 -1.44 -10.75
CA ILE A 68 20.14 -0.91 -9.57
C ILE A 68 19.22 -1.98 -8.97
N ALA A 69 19.31 -2.16 -7.66
CA ALA A 69 18.37 -3.01 -6.93
C ALA A 69 16.99 -2.33 -6.89
N SER A 70 15.99 -2.93 -7.53
CA SER A 70 14.60 -2.52 -7.38
C SER A 70 13.94 -3.24 -6.21
N VAL A 71 12.97 -2.59 -5.57
CA VAL A 71 12.10 -3.21 -4.57
C VAL A 71 10.92 -3.87 -5.27
N LEU A 72 10.49 -5.05 -4.81
CA LEU A 72 9.26 -5.66 -5.32
C LEU A 72 8.08 -4.72 -5.09
N GLY A 73 7.32 -4.47 -6.14
CA GLY A 73 6.25 -3.49 -6.13
C GLY A 73 5.59 -3.35 -7.50
N ALA A 74 4.90 -2.23 -7.71
CA ALA A 74 4.27 -1.95 -8.99
C ALA A 74 4.39 -0.48 -9.39
N PRO A 75 4.41 -0.18 -10.71
CA PRO A 75 3.92 1.09 -11.26
C PRO A 75 2.41 1.22 -10.98
N GLY A 76 2.06 1.32 -9.70
CA GLY A 76 0.70 1.19 -9.21
C GLY A 76 -0.20 2.24 -9.85
N PRO A 77 -1.43 1.87 -10.24
CA PRO A 77 -2.31 2.77 -10.95
C PRO A 77 -2.68 3.95 -10.05
N GLN A 78 -2.50 5.17 -10.54
CA GLN A 78 -3.19 6.34 -9.99
C GLN A 78 -4.68 6.29 -10.35
N ARG A 79 -5.02 5.61 -11.45
CA ARG A 79 -6.37 5.30 -11.94
C ARG A 79 -6.49 3.81 -12.21
N GLY A 80 -7.27 3.09 -11.41
CA GLY A 80 -7.63 1.70 -11.70
C GLY A 80 -8.79 1.61 -12.72
N PRO A 81 -8.77 0.67 -13.68
CA PRO A 81 -9.89 0.44 -14.59
C PRO A 81 -11.11 -0.21 -13.91
N THR A 82 -10.95 -0.65 -12.66
CA THR A 82 -11.93 -1.47 -11.93
C THR A 82 -12.91 -0.68 -11.06
N MET A 83 -12.78 0.64 -10.93
CA MET A 83 -13.73 1.46 -10.17
C MET A 83 -14.37 2.51 -11.06
N THR A 84 -15.69 2.41 -11.23
CA THR A 84 -16.50 3.33 -12.05
C THR A 84 -16.43 4.79 -11.59
N ALA A 85 -16.10 5.02 -10.32
CA ALA A 85 -15.91 6.34 -9.75
C ALA A 85 -14.60 7.03 -10.21
N PHE A 86 -13.67 6.31 -10.84
CA PHE A 86 -12.41 6.89 -11.31
C PHE A 86 -12.62 7.51 -12.69
N THR A 87 -12.79 8.82 -12.74
CA THR A 87 -12.91 9.62 -13.97
C THR A 87 -11.56 10.26 -14.31
N THR A 88 -11.35 10.83 -15.50
CA THR A 88 -10.08 11.51 -15.87
C THR A 88 -9.63 12.65 -14.95
N THR A 89 -10.49 13.13 -14.05
CA THR A 89 -10.21 14.17 -13.06
C THR A 89 -10.34 13.72 -11.60
N SER A 90 -10.76 12.48 -11.35
CA SER A 90 -11.11 12.01 -9.99
C SER A 90 -10.58 10.62 -9.69
N ALA A 91 -9.90 10.44 -8.57
CA ALA A 91 -9.46 9.16 -8.00
C ALA A 91 -9.16 9.38 -6.52
N PRO A 92 -9.15 8.32 -5.67
CA PRO A 92 -8.67 8.43 -4.31
C PRO A 92 -7.25 8.99 -4.30
N MET A 93 -6.98 9.92 -3.39
CA MET A 93 -5.69 10.60 -3.28
C MET A 93 -5.31 10.75 -1.81
N HIS A 94 -4.02 10.68 -1.53
CA HIS A 94 -3.46 10.99 -0.22
C HIS A 94 -3.53 12.51 0.06
N THR A 95 -4.09 12.90 1.21
CA THR A 95 -4.21 14.31 1.67
C THR A 95 -3.96 14.43 3.17
N ALA A 96 -4.20 15.61 3.76
CA ALA A 96 -3.83 15.91 5.15
C ALA A 96 -4.80 15.37 6.23
N ASP A 97 -5.25 14.13 6.06
CA ASP A 97 -6.05 13.32 6.98
C ASP A 97 -7.51 13.75 7.20
N SER A 98 -8.40 12.82 6.87
CA SER A 98 -9.86 12.97 7.03
C SER A 98 -10.54 11.59 7.22
N MET A 99 -9.73 10.60 7.60
CA MET A 99 -10.14 9.25 7.96
C MET A 99 -9.31 8.82 9.17
N THR A 100 -9.87 7.96 9.99
CA THR A 100 -9.13 7.36 11.11
C THR A 100 -9.01 5.86 10.90
N SER A 101 -7.85 5.29 11.25
CA SER A 101 -7.64 3.85 11.32
C SER A 101 -7.61 3.39 12.77
N SER A 102 -8.12 2.20 13.03
CA SER A 102 -8.12 1.56 14.34
C SER A 102 -8.09 0.03 14.19
N VAL A 103 -7.70 -0.66 15.25
CA VAL A 103 -7.86 -2.12 15.33
C VAL A 103 -9.34 -2.52 15.25
N VAL A 104 -9.61 -3.71 14.74
CA VAL A 104 -10.99 -4.22 14.62
C VAL A 104 -11.57 -4.62 15.98
N ASP A 105 -10.73 -5.18 16.87
CA ASP A 105 -11.07 -5.55 18.24
C ASP A 105 -10.24 -4.71 19.24
N PRO A 106 -10.85 -3.70 19.89
CA PRO A 106 -10.15 -2.88 20.88
C PRO A 106 -9.76 -3.62 22.17
N ALA A 107 -10.30 -4.82 22.42
CA ALA A 107 -9.95 -5.62 23.60
C ALA A 107 -8.65 -6.41 23.42
N GLN A 108 -8.05 -6.41 22.22
CA GLN A 108 -6.80 -7.08 21.90
C GLN A 108 -5.79 -6.06 21.38
N PRO A 109 -4.48 -6.26 21.64
CA PRO A 109 -3.46 -5.46 20.98
C PRO A 109 -3.52 -5.68 19.45
N ASP A 110 -2.94 -4.75 18.71
CA ASP A 110 -2.80 -4.84 17.25
C ASP A 110 -2.04 -6.10 16.78
N SER A 111 -1.14 -6.60 17.60
CA SER A 111 -0.25 -7.73 17.36
C SER A 111 -0.83 -9.10 17.75
N ALA A 112 -2.05 -9.15 18.27
CA ALA A 112 -2.73 -10.39 18.65
C ALA A 112 -4.01 -10.63 17.84
N ALA A 113 -4.46 -11.89 17.82
CA ALA A 113 -5.75 -12.22 17.25
C ALA A 113 -6.88 -11.52 18.05
N PRO A 114 -7.94 -11.02 17.37
CA PRO A 114 -8.19 -11.18 15.94
C PRO A 114 -7.52 -10.13 15.05
N ASN A 115 -6.91 -9.07 15.61
CA ASN A 115 -6.35 -7.94 14.86
C ASN A 115 -5.20 -8.34 13.92
N LEU A 116 -4.37 -9.29 14.35
CA LEU A 116 -3.31 -9.89 13.56
C LEU A 116 -3.37 -11.42 13.67
N VAL A 117 -3.36 -12.09 12.52
CA VAL A 117 -3.44 -13.55 12.45
C VAL A 117 -2.35 -14.10 11.54
N ARG A 118 -1.67 -15.14 12.03
CA ARG A 118 -0.61 -15.84 11.31
C ARG A 118 -1.08 -17.26 11.01
N ASP A 119 -1.15 -17.59 9.72
CA ASP A 119 -1.55 -18.90 9.21
C ASP A 119 -0.35 -19.50 8.46
N SER A 120 0.08 -20.70 8.84
CA SER A 120 1.23 -21.38 8.23
C SER A 120 0.87 -22.16 6.96
N THR A 121 -0.40 -22.17 6.55
CA THR A 121 -0.86 -22.88 5.35
C THR A 121 -0.32 -22.18 4.11
N ALA A 122 0.54 -22.87 3.36
CA ALA A 122 1.17 -22.32 2.17
C ALA A 122 0.15 -21.88 1.11
N VAL A 123 0.42 -20.76 0.46
CA VAL A 123 -0.36 -20.21 -0.66
C VAL A 123 0.59 -19.77 -1.78
N THR A 124 0.04 -19.53 -2.98
CA THR A 124 0.78 -18.85 -4.05
C THR A 124 1.28 -17.50 -3.54
N ASN A 125 2.57 -17.20 -3.74
CA ASN A 125 3.22 -16.00 -3.20
C ASN A 125 3.23 -15.93 -1.65
N GLY A 126 3.15 -17.08 -0.97
CA GLY A 126 3.24 -17.19 0.48
C GLY A 126 3.57 -18.62 0.90
N THR A 127 4.75 -19.11 0.53
CA THR A 127 5.20 -20.49 0.80
C THR A 127 5.28 -20.83 2.29
N SER A 128 5.45 -19.84 3.17
CA SER A 128 5.39 -19.99 4.63
C SER A 128 4.01 -19.62 5.22
N GLY A 129 3.01 -19.35 4.35
CA GLY A 129 1.60 -19.07 4.65
C GLY A 129 1.19 -17.61 4.57
N THR A 130 0.17 -17.16 5.34
CA THR A 130 -0.39 -15.79 5.30
C THR A 130 -0.42 -15.01 6.62
N LEU A 131 -0.13 -13.70 6.55
CA LEU A 131 -0.16 -12.75 7.66
C LEU A 131 -1.33 -11.83 7.36
N LYS A 132 -2.32 -11.86 8.23
CA LYS A 132 -3.56 -11.11 8.08
C LYS A 132 -3.55 -9.97 9.08
N ILE A 133 -3.76 -8.75 8.61
CA ILE A 133 -3.90 -7.56 9.45
C ILE A 133 -5.28 -6.98 9.23
N ARG A 134 -6.01 -6.77 10.31
CA ARG A 134 -7.42 -6.37 10.26
C ARG A 134 -7.59 -4.98 10.85
N ARG A 135 -8.19 -4.11 10.05
CA ARG A 135 -8.31 -2.68 10.38
C ARG A 135 -9.72 -2.19 10.12
N LYS A 136 -10.13 -1.23 10.94
CA LYS A 136 -11.37 -0.49 10.78
C LYS A 136 -11.03 0.94 10.39
N TYR A 137 -11.51 1.36 9.25
CA TYR A 137 -11.36 2.71 8.73
C TYR A 137 -12.67 3.48 8.89
N THR A 138 -12.63 4.63 9.57
CA THR A 138 -13.80 5.50 9.77
C THR A 138 -13.68 6.75 8.93
N ASN A 139 -14.65 6.99 8.05
CA ASN A 139 -14.72 8.23 7.28
C ASN A 139 -15.05 9.39 8.21
N SER A 140 -14.12 10.33 8.37
CA SER A 140 -14.28 11.52 9.23
C SER A 140 -14.16 12.81 8.41
N SER A 141 -14.41 12.74 7.10
CA SER A 141 -14.11 13.80 6.14
C SER A 141 -15.15 14.90 6.04
N GLY A 142 -16.30 14.74 6.70
CA GLY A 142 -17.46 15.60 6.52
C GLY A 142 -18.22 15.36 5.21
N GLN A 143 -17.77 14.44 4.36
CA GLN A 143 -18.41 14.07 3.08
C GLN A 143 -18.54 12.55 2.95
N ALA A 144 -19.44 12.09 2.09
CA ALA A 144 -19.53 10.68 1.76
C ALA A 144 -18.38 10.27 0.80
N LEU A 145 -17.79 9.09 1.00
CA LEU A 145 -16.78 8.53 0.11
C LEU A 145 -17.41 7.57 -0.90
N ILE A 146 -17.03 7.71 -2.17
CA ILE A 146 -17.58 6.93 -3.29
C ILE A 146 -16.58 5.90 -3.86
N ALA A 147 -15.37 5.86 -3.31
CA ALA A 147 -14.38 4.83 -3.59
C ALA A 147 -13.31 4.80 -2.51
N MET A 148 -12.74 3.63 -2.27
CA MET A 148 -11.63 3.39 -1.35
C MET A 148 -10.53 2.57 -2.03
N ARG A 149 -9.28 2.95 -1.76
CA ARG A 149 -8.06 2.27 -2.17
C ARG A 149 -7.07 2.25 -1.01
N PHE A 150 -6.27 1.21 -0.91
CA PHE A 150 -5.21 1.08 0.07
C PHE A 150 -3.89 0.93 -0.65
N ARG A 151 -2.99 1.91 -0.49
CA ARG A 151 -1.68 1.93 -1.14
C ARG A 151 -0.61 1.50 -0.15
N ILE A 152 0.21 0.54 -0.55
CA ILE A 152 1.35 0.09 0.24
C ILE A 152 2.50 1.05 0.03
N VAL A 153 2.97 1.69 1.09
CA VAL A 153 4.10 2.64 1.08
C VAL A 153 5.29 2.17 1.91
N GLY A 154 5.11 1.09 2.66
CA GLY A 154 6.18 0.35 3.34
C GLY A 154 5.84 -1.13 3.38
N LEU A 155 6.79 -1.97 2.98
CA LEU A 155 6.66 -3.43 3.06
C LEU A 155 8.04 -4.07 3.14
N SER A 156 8.27 -4.96 4.12
CA SER A 156 9.45 -5.84 4.10
C SER A 156 9.28 -6.88 2.98
N THR A 157 10.01 -6.72 1.88
CA THR A 157 9.87 -7.55 0.67
C THR A 157 11.17 -7.58 -0.13
N LEU A 158 11.20 -8.33 -1.23
CA LEU A 158 12.37 -8.49 -2.10
C LEU A 158 12.97 -7.14 -2.52
N THR A 159 14.30 -7.04 -2.45
CA THR A 159 15.09 -5.94 -3.01
C THR A 159 16.29 -6.50 -3.77
N GLY A 160 16.42 -6.16 -5.05
CA GLY A 160 17.50 -6.67 -5.89
C GLY A 160 17.48 -8.21 -6.08
N GLY A 161 16.30 -8.83 -5.92
CA GLY A 161 16.10 -10.27 -6.01
C GLY A 161 16.35 -11.04 -4.70
N ALA A 162 16.73 -10.35 -3.63
CA ALA A 162 16.97 -10.95 -2.32
C ALA A 162 15.86 -10.60 -1.31
N ALA A 163 15.44 -11.59 -0.53
CA ALA A 163 14.58 -11.37 0.63
C ALA A 163 15.32 -10.55 1.70
N PRO A 164 14.60 -9.73 2.50
CA PRO A 164 15.21 -8.97 3.57
C PRO A 164 15.80 -9.91 4.63
N ALA A 165 17.08 -9.73 4.96
CA ALA A 165 17.78 -10.61 5.89
C ALA A 165 17.16 -10.54 7.31
N GLY A 166 16.77 -11.70 7.85
CA GLY A 166 16.22 -11.82 9.20
C GLY A 166 14.78 -11.31 9.36
N GLN A 167 14.14 -10.80 8.30
CA GLN A 167 12.76 -10.29 8.32
C GLN A 167 11.84 -11.16 7.46
N LEU A 168 10.54 -10.93 7.57
CA LEU A 168 9.56 -11.53 6.67
C LEU A 168 9.71 -10.96 5.24
N ASP A 169 9.67 -11.84 4.23
CA ASP A 169 9.40 -11.45 2.84
C ASP A 169 7.89 -11.49 2.61
N LEU A 170 7.26 -10.31 2.60
CA LEU A 170 5.83 -10.12 2.49
C LEU A 170 5.43 -9.77 1.05
N ARG A 171 4.27 -10.30 0.64
CA ARG A 171 3.65 -10.07 -0.67
C ARG A 171 2.17 -9.83 -0.50
N ALA A 172 1.67 -8.68 -0.91
CA ALA A 172 0.25 -8.37 -0.84
C ALA A 172 -0.56 -9.25 -1.80
N LEU A 173 -1.65 -9.81 -1.29
CA LEU A 173 -2.55 -10.70 -2.03
C LEU A 173 -3.96 -10.10 -2.07
N ASN A 174 -4.82 -10.69 -2.90
CA ASN A 174 -6.26 -10.46 -2.76
C ASN A 174 -6.74 -10.96 -1.40
N SER A 175 -7.77 -10.31 -0.87
CA SER A 175 -8.41 -10.68 0.38
C SER A 175 -9.89 -10.95 0.11
N PRO A 176 -10.44 -12.12 0.47
CA PRO A 176 -11.87 -12.38 0.32
C PRO A 176 -12.66 -11.62 1.40
N THR A 177 -13.98 -11.55 1.25
CA THR A 177 -14.86 -11.16 2.36
C THR A 177 -14.72 -12.18 3.49
N GLN A 178 -14.59 -11.71 4.73
CA GLN A 178 -14.39 -12.56 5.89
C GLN A 178 -15.26 -12.15 7.08
N THR A 179 -15.84 -13.12 7.76
CA THR A 179 -16.46 -12.90 9.08
C THR A 179 -15.42 -13.08 10.15
N ILE A 180 -15.28 -12.09 11.02
CA ILE A 180 -14.30 -12.04 12.11
C ILE A 180 -15.06 -12.07 13.41
N THR A 181 -14.75 -13.04 14.27
CA THR A 181 -15.24 -13.09 15.65
C THR A 181 -14.34 -12.23 16.55
N LEU A 182 -14.96 -11.35 17.33
CA LEU A 182 -14.30 -10.49 18.31
C LEU A 182 -14.21 -11.18 19.68
N THR A 183 -13.42 -10.61 20.59
CA THR A 183 -13.24 -11.11 21.96
C THR A 183 -14.56 -11.16 22.73
N ASP A 184 -15.50 -10.26 22.45
CA ASP A 184 -16.83 -10.22 23.06
C ASP A 184 -17.83 -11.20 22.41
N THR A 185 -17.36 -12.09 21.52
CA THR A 185 -18.13 -13.07 20.74
C THR A 185 -19.02 -12.50 19.64
N THR A 186 -19.10 -11.18 19.51
CA THR A 186 -19.78 -10.56 18.36
C THR A 186 -18.97 -10.77 17.09
N THR A 187 -19.58 -10.48 15.94
CA THR A 187 -18.92 -10.62 14.64
C THR A 187 -18.97 -9.33 13.84
N VAL A 188 -17.93 -9.14 13.04
CA VAL A 188 -17.86 -8.09 12.02
C VAL A 188 -17.44 -8.70 10.69
N THR A 189 -17.83 -8.06 9.59
CA THR A 189 -17.48 -8.52 8.24
C THR A 189 -16.41 -7.61 7.65
N ALA A 190 -15.23 -8.18 7.37
CA ALA A 190 -14.22 -7.55 6.55
C ALA A 190 -14.60 -7.64 5.07
N GLN A 191 -14.48 -6.53 4.35
CA GLN A 191 -14.75 -6.46 2.92
C GLN A 191 -13.60 -7.04 2.10
N ALA A 192 -13.95 -7.56 0.92
CA ALA A 192 -12.96 -8.07 -0.02
C ALA A 192 -12.09 -6.95 -0.57
N LEU A 193 -10.79 -7.24 -0.71
CA LEU A 193 -9.79 -6.36 -1.32
C LEU A 193 -9.18 -7.01 -2.55
N THR A 194 -9.12 -6.26 -3.66
CA THR A 194 -8.53 -6.71 -4.92
C THR A 194 -7.25 -5.95 -5.23
N LEU A 195 -6.16 -6.67 -5.45
CA LEU A 195 -4.88 -6.13 -5.90
C LEU A 195 -5.06 -5.55 -7.30
N GLN A 196 -4.81 -4.26 -7.45
CA GLN A 196 -5.09 -3.53 -8.67
C GLN A 196 -4.05 -3.79 -9.76
N THR A 197 -4.54 -3.83 -10.99
CA THR A 197 -3.75 -3.91 -12.24
C THR A 197 -4.27 -2.87 -13.24
N PRO A 198 -3.48 -2.46 -14.25
CA PRO A 198 -2.06 -2.78 -14.47
C PRO A 198 -1.14 -2.11 -13.44
N ALA A 199 0.12 -2.54 -13.28
CA ALA A 199 0.78 -3.67 -13.96
C ALA A 199 0.40 -5.04 -13.38
N ALA A 200 0.62 -6.12 -14.14
CA ALA A 200 0.48 -7.48 -13.62
C ALA A 200 1.57 -7.78 -12.58
N GLN A 201 1.18 -8.40 -11.46
CA GLN A 201 2.04 -8.60 -10.28
C GLN A 201 2.15 -10.11 -9.96
N PRO A 202 2.86 -10.90 -10.77
CA PRO A 202 2.89 -12.36 -10.65
C PRO A 202 3.52 -12.84 -9.33
N LEU A 203 4.43 -12.04 -8.75
CA LEU A 203 5.06 -12.33 -7.46
C LEU A 203 4.27 -11.77 -6.26
N GLY A 204 3.03 -11.30 -6.47
CA GLY A 204 2.26 -10.57 -5.47
C GLY A 204 2.61 -9.08 -5.45
N GLY A 205 1.79 -8.31 -4.73
CA GLY A 205 2.00 -6.87 -4.59
C GLY A 205 3.11 -6.54 -3.58
N GLY A 206 3.77 -5.41 -3.79
CA GLY A 206 4.79 -4.89 -2.89
C GLY A 206 4.66 -3.38 -2.75
N LEU A 207 5.79 -2.68 -2.77
CA LEU A 207 5.79 -1.23 -2.65
C LEU A 207 5.03 -0.55 -3.80
N ASN A 208 4.23 0.46 -3.47
CA ASN A 208 3.34 1.21 -4.36
C ASN A 208 2.22 0.40 -5.03
N SER A 209 2.13 -0.90 -4.75
CA SER A 209 0.95 -1.69 -5.08
C SER A 209 -0.26 -1.17 -4.32
N SER A 210 -1.44 -1.33 -4.91
CA SER A 210 -2.69 -0.87 -4.31
C SER A 210 -3.76 -1.94 -4.33
N LEU A 211 -4.60 -1.94 -3.28
CA LEU A 211 -5.75 -2.80 -3.09
C LEU A 211 -7.02 -1.95 -3.17
N ALA A 212 -8.01 -2.38 -3.95
CA ALA A 212 -9.30 -1.69 -4.06
C ALA A 212 -10.39 -2.43 -3.29
N GLU A 213 -11.25 -1.66 -2.63
CA GLU A 213 -12.49 -2.15 -2.02
C GLU A 213 -13.65 -1.93 -2.99
N GLY A 214 -14.30 -3.01 -3.41
CA GLY A 214 -15.31 -2.96 -4.48
C GLY A 214 -16.72 -2.56 -4.03
N VAL A 215 -16.96 -2.45 -2.73
CA VAL A 215 -18.32 -2.23 -2.17
C VAL A 215 -18.67 -0.75 -2.06
N ILE A 216 -17.67 0.11 -1.77
CA ILE A 216 -17.86 1.55 -1.67
C ILE A 216 -17.88 2.14 -3.08
N THR A 217 -19.04 2.65 -3.48
CA THR A 217 -19.30 3.13 -4.85
C THR A 217 -20.14 4.41 -4.84
N THR A 218 -20.41 4.99 -6.01
CA THR A 218 -21.30 6.16 -6.14
C THR A 218 -22.74 5.88 -5.74
N THR A 219 -23.20 4.63 -5.85
CA THR A 219 -24.56 4.20 -5.47
C THR A 219 -24.62 3.58 -4.08
N ALA A 220 -23.47 3.22 -3.50
CA ALA A 220 -23.33 2.74 -2.12
C ALA A 220 -22.13 3.43 -1.44
N PRO A 221 -22.24 4.74 -1.13
CA PRO A 221 -21.13 5.49 -0.56
C PRO A 221 -20.92 5.17 0.93
N LEU A 222 -19.68 5.30 1.40
CA LEU A 222 -19.37 5.28 2.83
C LEU A 222 -19.67 6.66 3.42
N ALA A 223 -20.80 6.78 4.12
CA ALA A 223 -21.23 8.03 4.74
C ALA A 223 -20.20 8.59 5.73
N ASN A 224 -20.23 9.91 5.97
CA ASN A 224 -19.44 10.51 7.03
C ASN A 224 -19.84 9.92 8.40
N GLY A 225 -18.86 9.57 9.23
CA GLY A 225 -19.00 8.86 10.50
C GLY A 225 -19.15 7.33 10.36
N ALA A 226 -19.36 6.80 9.16
CA ALA A 226 -19.45 5.36 8.94
C ALA A 226 -18.05 4.71 8.86
N SER A 227 -18.01 3.41 9.14
CA SER A 227 -16.78 2.60 9.08
C SER A 227 -16.86 1.51 8.02
N THR A 228 -15.71 1.15 7.45
CA THR A 228 -15.49 -0.13 6.77
C THR A 228 -14.43 -0.94 7.52
N VAL A 229 -14.56 -2.26 7.49
CA VAL A 229 -13.58 -3.19 8.05
C VAL A 229 -12.94 -3.93 6.88
N VAL A 230 -11.62 -4.07 6.92
CA VAL A 230 -10.86 -4.79 5.89
C VAL A 230 -9.83 -5.72 6.51
N GLU A 231 -9.52 -6.81 5.81
CA GLU A 231 -8.40 -7.69 6.11
C GLU A 231 -7.36 -7.51 5.00
N PHE A 232 -6.15 -7.09 5.35
CA PHE A 232 -5.00 -7.14 4.46
C PHE A 232 -4.37 -8.53 4.56
N ASN A 233 -4.40 -9.27 3.45
CA ASN A 233 -3.79 -10.59 3.36
C ASN A 233 -2.41 -10.50 2.71
N PHE A 234 -1.36 -10.76 3.49
CA PHE A 234 0.02 -10.82 3.00
C PHE A 234 0.51 -12.27 2.97
N GLY A 235 0.92 -12.75 1.80
CA GLY A 235 1.71 -13.97 1.71
C GLY A 235 3.08 -13.76 2.34
N VAL A 236 3.50 -14.67 3.21
CA VAL A 236 4.88 -14.74 3.72
C VAL A 236 5.62 -15.75 2.87
N ASN A 237 6.49 -15.26 2.02
CA ASN A 237 7.26 -16.07 1.10
C ASN A 237 8.60 -16.53 1.69
N THR A 238 9.12 -15.82 2.68
CA THR A 238 10.24 -16.28 3.51
C THR A 238 9.93 -15.92 4.94
N ALA A 239 9.97 -16.94 5.81
CA ALA A 239 9.82 -16.75 7.23
C ALA A 239 11.05 -16.02 7.81
N GLY A 240 10.80 -15.28 8.88
CA GLY A 240 11.76 -14.42 9.54
C GLY A 240 11.14 -13.90 10.83
N SER A 241 11.86 -13.05 11.55
CA SER A 241 11.39 -12.46 12.79
C SER A 241 11.05 -10.99 12.61
N LEU A 242 10.41 -10.42 13.63
CA LEU A 242 10.33 -8.97 13.75
C LEU A 242 11.74 -8.36 13.85
N PRO A 243 11.91 -7.08 13.44
CA PRO A 243 10.87 -6.20 12.89
C PRO A 243 10.62 -6.45 11.39
N TYR A 244 9.35 -6.49 10.98
CA TYR A 244 8.94 -6.30 9.59
C TYR A 244 8.23 -4.96 9.48
N ALA A 245 8.34 -4.30 8.33
CA ALA A 245 7.66 -3.05 8.04
C ALA A 245 6.40 -3.33 7.22
N ILE A 246 5.26 -2.81 7.66
CA ILE A 246 4.06 -2.68 6.84
C ILE A 246 3.60 -1.24 7.05
N THR A 247 3.35 -0.53 5.96
CA THR A 247 2.78 0.80 6.01
C THR A 247 1.84 0.96 4.85
N ILE A 248 0.60 1.30 5.16
CA ILE A 248 -0.49 1.45 4.21
C ILE A 248 -1.03 2.87 4.36
N ILE A 249 -1.37 3.47 3.23
CA ILE A 249 -2.18 4.67 3.17
C ILE A 249 -3.53 4.26 2.61
N ALA A 250 -4.57 4.37 3.45
CA ALA A 250 -5.95 4.35 2.97
C ALA A 250 -6.21 5.67 2.24
N GLU A 251 -6.82 5.59 1.05
CA GLU A 251 -7.15 6.71 0.18
C GLU A 251 -8.63 6.59 -0.18
N GLY A 252 -9.40 7.62 0.12
CA GLY A 252 -10.82 7.76 -0.22
C GLY A 252 -11.05 8.84 -1.27
N LEU A 253 -12.05 8.64 -2.13
CA LEU A 253 -12.56 9.65 -3.05
C LEU A 253 -13.87 10.22 -2.52
N PRO A 254 -13.95 11.51 -2.16
CA PRO A 254 -15.20 12.17 -1.80
C PRO A 254 -16.21 12.21 -2.97
N GLN A 255 -17.50 12.24 -2.64
CA GLN A 255 -18.59 12.35 -3.63
C GLN A 255 -18.49 13.59 -4.52
N SER A 256 -17.85 14.67 -4.05
CA SER A 256 -17.57 15.87 -4.85
C SER A 256 -16.65 15.60 -6.05
N GLY A 257 -15.94 14.46 -6.06
CA GLY A 257 -14.98 14.10 -7.10
C GLY A 257 -13.69 14.91 -7.05
N VAL A 258 -13.52 15.79 -6.07
CA VAL A 258 -12.36 16.68 -5.92
C VAL A 258 -11.70 16.44 -4.56
N GLY A 259 -10.37 16.39 -4.56
CA GLY A 259 -9.58 16.09 -3.37
C GLY A 259 -9.50 14.59 -3.08
N GLY A 260 -8.95 14.28 -1.92
CA GLY A 260 -8.83 12.92 -1.41
C GLY A 260 -8.91 12.94 0.11
N VAL A 261 -9.11 11.76 0.67
CA VAL A 261 -9.20 11.54 2.12
C VAL A 261 -8.25 10.42 2.46
N SER A 262 -7.51 10.51 3.56
CA SER A 262 -6.57 9.45 3.90
C SER A 262 -6.40 9.19 5.39
N ALA A 263 -5.84 8.01 5.65
CA ALA A 263 -5.31 7.59 6.92
C ALA A 263 -4.03 6.78 6.69
N MET A 264 -2.96 7.11 7.40
CA MET A 264 -1.76 6.27 7.47
C MET A 264 -1.99 5.15 8.51
N ASP A 265 -1.49 3.96 8.19
CA ASP A 265 -1.59 2.78 9.04
C ASP A 265 -0.27 2.01 9.01
N THR A 266 0.26 1.65 10.19
CA THR A 266 1.60 1.11 10.37
C THR A 266 1.60 -0.03 11.36
#